data_AF-A0A166J8I2-F1
#
_entry.id   AF-A0A166J8I2-F1
#
_cell.length_a   1.000
_cell.length_b   1.000
_cell.length_c   1.000
_cell.angle_alpha   90.00
_cell.angle_beta   90.00
_cell.angle_gamma   90.00
#
_symmetry.space_group_name_H-M   'P 1'
#
loop_
_entity.id
_entity.type
_entity.pdbx_description
1 polymer ?
#
loop_
_entity_poly.entity_id
_entity_poly.type
_entity_poly.pdbx_seq_one_letter_code
_entity_poly.pdbx_strand_id
1 'polypeptide(L)'
;MSFGRPPTFSTFQPNPPDRGAFPLDHEGECKDQMMRYLSCLKLNSNSSTPCRVESKTYLDCRMNKGLMQKEDWRNLGLNNVGPESTGAKGAVEEREG
;
A
#
# COMPACT_ATOMS: atom_id res chain seq x y z
N MET A 1 9.59 55.84 19.79
CA MET A 1 10.78 54.98 19.62
C MET A 1 10.35 53.71 18.91
N SER A 2 10.84 53.50 17.69
CA SER A 2 10.51 52.36 16.82
C SER A 2 11.41 51.18 17.17
N PHE A 3 10.88 50.20 17.90
CA PHE A 3 11.56 48.93 18.17
C PHE A 3 10.85 47.82 17.36
N GLY A 4 11.08 47.83 16.04
CA GLY A 4 10.44 46.88 15.12
C GLY A 4 11.31 46.62 13.89
N ARG A 5 12.24 45.65 13.99
CA ARG A 5 12.96 44.84 12.95
C ARG A 5 14.38 44.48 13.44
N PRO A 6 15.03 43.38 12.99
CA PRO A 6 14.61 42.01 12.65
C PRO A 6 15.53 40.94 13.35
N PRO A 7 15.36 39.60 13.16
CA PRO A 7 16.01 38.95 12.03
C PRO A 7 15.09 37.99 11.26
N THR A 8 15.25 38.07 9.95
CA THR A 8 14.94 37.11 8.90
C THR A 8 14.45 35.73 9.39
N PHE A 9 13.16 35.48 9.25
CA PHE A 9 12.66 34.11 9.09
C PHE A 9 13.42 33.51 7.90
N SER A 10 14.40 32.66 8.17
CA SER A 10 14.91 31.74 7.15
C SER A 10 13.71 30.89 6.77
N THR A 11 13.11 31.22 5.63
CA THR A 11 12.17 30.36 4.94
C THR A 11 12.93 29.06 4.68
N PHE A 12 12.74 28.07 5.56
CA PHE A 12 13.14 26.71 5.29
C PHE A 12 12.20 26.23 4.17
N GLN A 13 12.55 26.60 2.93
CA GLN A 13 12.01 25.97 1.74
C GLN A 13 12.82 24.71 1.55
N PRO A 14 12.33 23.53 1.99
CA PRO A 14 12.96 22.29 1.56
C PRO A 14 12.94 22.33 0.02
N ASN A 15 14.11 22.25 -0.62
CA ASN A 15 14.15 22.04 -2.05
C ASN A 15 13.45 20.70 -2.33
N PRO A 16 12.30 20.68 -3.03
CA PRO A 16 11.77 19.41 -3.52
C PRO A 16 12.76 18.87 -4.57
N PRO A 17 13.11 17.57 -4.59
CA PRO A 17 12.43 16.42 -3.99
C PRO A 17 13.42 15.52 -3.21
N ASP A 18 13.95 15.97 -2.07
CA ASP A 18 14.82 15.10 -1.24
C ASP A 18 14.03 13.94 -0.60
N ARG A 19 12.70 14.07 -0.57
CA ARG A 19 11.77 12.95 -0.37
C ARG A 19 10.93 12.80 -1.62
N GLY A 20 11.57 12.60 -2.78
CA GLY A 20 10.88 12.31 -4.02
C GLY A 20 9.66 11.47 -3.75
N ALA A 21 8.51 11.87 -4.33
CA ALA A 21 7.34 11.02 -4.39
C ALA A 21 7.88 9.71 -4.93
N PHE A 22 8.12 8.77 -4.00
CA PHE A 22 8.94 7.62 -4.32
C PHE A 22 8.21 7.01 -5.50
N PRO A 23 8.88 6.70 -6.61
CA PRO A 23 8.28 5.99 -7.72
C PRO A 23 7.98 4.54 -7.28
N LEU A 24 7.29 4.39 -6.13
CA LEU A 24 6.80 3.20 -5.47
C LEU A 24 5.87 2.43 -6.42
N ASP A 25 5.37 3.13 -7.44
CA ASP A 25 4.51 2.65 -8.52
C ASP A 25 4.61 3.61 -9.74
N HIS A 26 5.77 3.66 -10.42
CA HIS A 26 5.97 4.57 -11.57
C HIS A 26 5.11 4.18 -12.80
N GLU A 27 4.67 2.92 -12.86
CA GLU A 27 4.10 2.33 -14.07
C GLU A 27 2.97 1.32 -13.81
N GLY A 28 2.56 1.10 -12.55
CA GLY A 28 1.41 0.23 -12.27
C GLY A 28 1.70 -1.27 -12.43
N GLU A 29 2.96 -1.70 -12.38
CA GLU A 29 3.39 -3.09 -12.65
C GLU A 29 2.67 -4.15 -11.80
N CYS A 30 2.25 -3.80 -10.58
CA CYS A 30 1.54 -4.67 -9.64
C CYS A 30 0.09 -4.24 -9.39
N LYS A 31 -0.50 -3.47 -10.31
CA LYS A 31 -1.84 -2.89 -10.17
C LYS A 31 -2.94 -3.94 -10.11
N ASP A 32 -2.80 -5.06 -10.82
CA ASP A 32 -3.81 -6.12 -10.81
C ASP A 32 -3.93 -6.78 -9.43
N GLN A 33 -2.80 -7.07 -8.79
CA GLN A 33 -2.76 -7.64 -7.44
C GLN A 33 -3.24 -6.59 -6.41
N MET A 34 -2.87 -5.32 -6.61
CA MET A 34 -3.37 -4.22 -5.78
C MET A 34 -4.90 -4.14 -5.83
N MET A 35 -5.49 -4.19 -7.02
CA MET A 35 -6.94 -4.12 -7.20
C MET A 35 -7.65 -5.30 -6.52
N ARG A 36 -7.09 -6.52 -6.59
CA ARG A 36 -7.61 -7.70 -5.89
C ARG A 36 -7.57 -7.56 -4.37
N TYR A 37 -6.49 -7.00 -3.84
CA TYR A 37 -6.39 -6.72 -2.41
C TYR A 37 -7.41 -5.67 -1.98
N LEU A 38 -7.54 -4.58 -2.74
CA LEU A 38 -8.52 -3.52 -2.46
C LEU A 38 -9.97 -4.01 -2.59
N SER A 39 -10.27 -4.87 -3.57
CA SER A 39 -11.60 -5.47 -3.68
C SER A 39 -11.90 -6.35 -2.47
N CYS A 40 -10.93 -7.15 -2.01
CA CYS A 40 -11.08 -7.95 -0.81
C CYS A 40 -11.36 -7.09 0.43
N LEU A 41 -10.61 -5.98 0.62
CA LEU A 41 -10.84 -5.05 1.72
C LEU A 41 -12.25 -4.47 1.67
N LYS A 42 -12.73 -4.05 0.49
CA LYS A 42 -14.08 -3.49 0.33
C LYS A 42 -15.17 -4.50 0.72
N LEU A 43 -15.02 -5.77 0.34
CA LEU A 43 -15.96 -6.83 0.69
C LEU A 43 -15.97 -7.15 2.18
N ASN A 44 -14.82 -7.01 2.85
CA ASN A 44 -14.64 -7.35 4.26
C ASN A 44 -14.62 -6.12 5.18
N SER A 45 -15.26 -5.02 4.79
CA SER A 45 -15.37 -3.78 5.59
C SER A 45 -14.02 -3.23 6.07
N ASN A 46 -13.02 -3.24 5.19
CA ASN A 46 -11.62 -2.86 5.45
C ASN A 46 -10.86 -3.72 6.47
N SER A 47 -11.35 -4.94 6.75
CA SER A 47 -10.60 -5.90 7.54
C SER A 47 -9.49 -6.55 6.71
N SER A 48 -8.24 -6.43 7.15
CA SER A 48 -7.06 -6.98 6.45
C SER A 48 -6.82 -8.46 6.75
N THR A 49 -7.35 -8.99 7.85
CA THR A 49 -7.18 -10.40 8.24
C THR A 49 -7.67 -11.42 7.21
N PRO A 50 -8.85 -11.28 6.57
CA PRO A 50 -9.28 -12.19 5.51
C PRO A 50 -8.50 -12.00 4.20
N CYS A 51 -7.89 -10.83 3.98
CA CYS A 51 -7.21 -10.46 2.74
C CYS A 51 -5.69 -10.69 2.80
N ARG A 52 -5.24 -11.58 3.70
CA ARG A 52 -3.82 -11.87 3.91
C ARG A 52 -3.16 -12.56 2.70
N VAL A 53 -3.95 -13.24 1.87
CA VAL A 53 -3.48 -13.93 0.65
C VAL A 53 -3.18 -12.92 -0.46
N GLU A 54 -4.10 -11.99 -0.65
CA GLU A 54 -4.07 -10.95 -1.67
C GLU A 54 -3.00 -9.92 -1.32
N SER A 55 -2.82 -9.61 -0.04
CA SER A 55 -1.70 -8.77 0.41
C SER A 55 -0.36 -9.47 0.20
N LYS A 56 -0.24 -10.78 0.47
CA LYS A 56 0.99 -11.54 0.19
C LYS A 56 1.35 -11.52 -1.30
N THR A 57 0.40 -11.81 -2.17
CA THR A 57 0.63 -11.78 -3.64
C THR A 57 0.97 -10.38 -4.16
N TYR A 58 0.35 -9.34 -3.61
CA TYR A 58 0.70 -7.95 -3.93
C TYR A 58 2.13 -7.60 -3.51
N LEU A 59 2.52 -7.93 -2.28
CA LEU A 59 3.88 -7.65 -1.79
C LEU A 59 4.94 -8.48 -2.51
N ASP A 60 4.63 -9.73 -2.88
CA ASP A 60 5.50 -10.59 -3.68
C ASP A 60 5.81 -9.97 -5.04
N CYS A 61 4.77 -9.46 -5.73
CA CYS A 61 4.96 -8.76 -7.01
C CYS A 61 5.94 -7.58 -6.86
N ARG A 62 5.78 -6.77 -5.79
CA ARG A 62 6.65 -5.61 -5.55
C ARG A 62 8.09 -5.99 -5.24
N MET A 63 8.29 -7.07 -4.48
CA MET A 63 9.61 -7.61 -4.17
C MET A 63 10.32 -8.21 -5.40
N ASN A 64 9.58 -8.87 -6.29
CA ASN A 64 10.13 -9.44 -7.52
C ASN A 64 10.48 -8.36 -8.56
N LYS A 65 9.70 -7.28 -8.61
CA LYS A 65 9.91 -6.15 -9.54
C LYS A 65 10.90 -5.10 -9.02
N GLY A 66 11.45 -5.29 -7.82
CA GLY A 66 12.37 -4.32 -7.21
C GLY A 66 11.70 -3.00 -6.80
N LEU A 67 10.37 -2.97 -6.72
CA LEU A 67 9.58 -1.84 -6.20
C LEU A 67 9.64 -1.77 -4.66
N MET A 68 10.07 -2.86 -4.03
CA MET A 68 10.27 -2.99 -2.59
C MET A 68 11.48 -3.87 -2.32
N GLN A 69 12.19 -3.62 -1.21
CA GLN A 69 13.24 -4.52 -0.72
C GLN A 69 12.65 -5.90 -0.41
N LYS A 70 13.41 -6.96 -0.69
CA LYS A 70 13.03 -8.33 -0.34
C LYS A 70 13.11 -8.48 1.18
N GLU A 71 11.98 -8.83 1.78
CA GLU A 71 11.85 -9.03 3.23
C GLU A 71 11.22 -10.39 3.52
N ASP A 72 11.52 -10.94 4.68
CA ASP A 72 10.95 -12.21 5.11
C ASP A 72 9.46 -12.04 5.45
N TRP A 73 8.65 -13.04 5.08
CA TRP A 73 7.22 -13.08 5.41
C TRP A 73 6.96 -12.97 6.93
N ARG A 74 7.96 -13.30 7.75
CA ARG A 74 7.89 -13.17 9.21
C ARG A 74 7.91 -11.75 9.70
N ASN A 75 8.74 -10.92 9.10
CA ASN A 75 8.85 -9.51 9.43
C ASN A 75 7.60 -8.76 8.97
N LEU A 76 6.98 -9.24 7.90
CA LEU A 76 5.73 -8.73 7.34
C LEU A 76 4.47 -9.29 8.05
N GLY A 77 4.62 -10.22 8.99
CA GLY A 77 3.49 -10.82 9.70
C GLY A 77 2.59 -11.74 8.84
N LEU A 78 3.11 -12.27 7.73
CA LEU A 78 2.41 -13.10 6.73
C LEU A 78 2.79 -14.60 6.78
N ASN A 79 3.37 -15.06 7.88
CA ASN A 79 3.87 -16.43 8.08
C ASN A 79 2.85 -17.54 7.85
N ASN A 80 1.59 -17.28 8.19
CA ASN A 80 0.54 -18.30 8.24
C ASN A 80 -0.32 -18.33 6.97
N VAL A 81 0.17 -17.72 5.88
CA VAL A 81 -0.56 -17.63 4.61
C VAL A 81 -0.02 -18.70 3.66
N GLY A 82 -0.58 -19.90 3.75
CA GLY A 82 -0.29 -21.01 2.85
C GLY A 82 -1.04 -20.89 1.50
N PRO A 83 -0.63 -21.64 0.46
CA PRO A 83 -1.27 -21.62 -0.86
C PRO A 83 -2.70 -22.19 -0.89
N GLU A 84 -3.20 -22.75 0.23
CA GLU A 84 -4.51 -23.42 0.31
C GLU A 84 -5.67 -22.53 0.77
N SER A 85 -5.46 -21.25 1.04
CA SER A 85 -6.57 -20.30 1.24
C SER A 85 -7.07 -19.77 -0.12
N THR A 86 -7.50 -20.68 -0.98
CA THR A 86 -8.33 -20.36 -2.14
C THR A 86 -9.74 -19.99 -1.66
N GLY A 87 -10.10 -18.72 -1.82
CA GLY A 87 -11.49 -18.32 -1.99
C GLY A 87 -12.21 -17.81 -0.74
N ALA A 88 -12.21 -16.49 -0.56
CA ALA A 88 -13.48 -15.81 -0.32
C ALA A 88 -14.20 -15.64 -1.66
N LYS A 89 -14.94 -16.69 -2.07
CA LYS A 89 -16.20 -16.47 -2.79
C LYS A 89 -17.08 -15.69 -1.81
N GLY A 90 -17.35 -14.42 -2.14
CA GLY A 90 -18.21 -13.53 -1.36
C GLY A 90 -19.12 -12.75 -2.30
N ALA A 91 -20.19 -13.42 -2.74
CA ALA A 91 -21.50 -12.88 -3.10
C ALA A 91 -21.53 -11.52 -3.82
N VAL A 92 -21.57 -11.56 -5.15
CA VAL A 92 -22.58 -10.77 -5.86
C VAL A 92 -23.92 -11.42 -5.52
N GLU A 93 -24.71 -10.76 -4.68
CA GLU A 93 -26.13 -11.05 -4.56
C GLU A 93 -26.85 -10.20 -5.62
N GLU A 94 -27.52 -10.87 -6.55
CA GLU A 94 -28.53 -10.30 -7.43
C GLU A 94 -29.57 -9.52 -6.60
N ARG A 95 -29.79 -8.26 -6.94
CA ARG A 95 -31.04 -7.57 -6.61
C ARG A 95 -31.84 -7.44 -7.89
N GLU A 96 -32.71 -8.41 -8.13
CA GLU A 96 -34.01 -8.13 -8.75
C GLU A 96 -34.89 -7.42 -7.70
N GLY A 97 -35.58 -6.38 -8.15
CA GLY A 97 -36.48 -5.53 -7.39
C GLY A 97 -36.70 -4.21 -8.12
#